data_AF-A0A7C0WJN7-F1
#
_entry.id   AF-A0A7C0WJN7-F1
#
_cell.length_a   1.000
_cell.length_b   1.000
_cell.length_c   1.000
_cell.angle_alpha   90.00
_cell.angle_beta   90.00
_cell.angle_gamma   90.00
#
_symmetry.space_group_name_H-M   'P 1'
#
loop_
_entity.id
_entity.type
_entity.pdbx_description
1 polymer ?
#
loop_
_entity_poly.entity_id
_entity_poly.type
_entity_poly.pdbx_seq_one_letter_code
_entity_poly.pdbx_strand_id
1 'polypeptide(L)'
;ERPVYFATGKPQGLGKYKNRTTGVSSTAAKFASAFALGSQLLKEYYPEFCTKIAGKASEAFKYAKTDLGVCQTASNRAPYFYEEDNYADDMELAAAQLFLHSKNIKFLSEATYWGELEPVTPWMSANAARHYQWYPFVNLGHYLIALNSDSLTREKFTGFLKKGIEDIQRRGKNNGFYMGIPFIWCSNNLVVAALTQISLYHQLTGDKQFDEMEAALCDWLFGCNPWGTSMIVGYPENGDTPADPHSALSAAFHLKIDGGLVDGPVYTSIFKRLKGLKIVHDDEYAEFQSDLCVYHDDYGDYSTNEPTMDGTASLTYYLSYMEKNEQTNPFPGYMLSYGGIIRGDTISKEIHLVFTGDEYSDGGKYIRKILKKYNISAHFFFTGNFYRNRFKKKLIENLKKDGHYLGAHSDKHLLYASWQNRDSLLVTKEEFIKDLRNNYKEMAGFGITKKDARLFLPSYEWYNETISAWVKELGLILINFTPGTRSNADYTTPDMEKKYVSSKEIFHSILNYEKDSDTGLNGFILLLHIGTHPDRTDKFYYKLDELLTELLKRGYRFTAIL
;
A
#
# COMPACT_ATOMS: atom_id res chain seq x y z
N GLU A 1 28.15 -13.61 -20.51
CA GLU A 1 27.65 -12.23 -20.65
C GLU A 1 26.53 -12.22 -21.68
N ARG A 2 25.43 -11.47 -21.43
CA ARG A 2 24.41 -11.26 -22.48
C ARG A 2 24.97 -10.25 -23.50
N PRO A 3 24.82 -10.50 -24.82
CA PRO A 3 25.30 -9.57 -25.83
C PRO A 3 24.56 -8.23 -25.71
N VAL A 4 25.30 -7.13 -25.70
CA VAL A 4 24.75 -5.77 -25.74
C VAL A 4 24.88 -5.25 -27.17
N TYR A 5 23.78 -4.75 -27.72
CA TYR A 5 23.75 -4.16 -29.06
C TYR A 5 23.71 -2.65 -28.97
N PHE A 6 24.50 -1.98 -29.81
CA PHE A 6 24.47 -0.53 -29.89
C PHE A 6 23.16 -0.07 -30.55
N ALA A 7 22.51 0.97 -30.02
CA ALA A 7 21.33 1.57 -30.65
C ALA A 7 21.77 2.37 -31.89
N THR A 8 21.78 1.73 -33.05
CA THR A 8 22.32 2.34 -34.28
C THR A 8 21.32 3.18 -35.07
N GLY A 9 20.04 3.14 -34.71
CA GLY A 9 18.95 3.75 -35.49
C GLY A 9 18.63 3.02 -36.80
N LYS A 10 19.23 1.84 -37.04
CA LYS A 10 19.09 1.08 -38.28
C LYS A 10 18.64 -0.36 -38.02
N PRO A 11 18.05 -1.06 -39.00
CA PRO A 11 17.69 -2.47 -38.88
C PRO A 11 18.88 -3.36 -38.44
N GLN A 12 18.68 -4.14 -37.38
CA GLN A 12 19.67 -5.02 -36.75
C GLN A 12 19.15 -6.46 -36.64
N GLY A 13 20.08 -7.42 -36.69
CA GLY A 13 19.83 -8.86 -36.53
C GLY A 13 21.07 -9.66 -36.92
N LEU A 14 21.36 -10.76 -36.21
CA LEU A 14 22.57 -11.57 -36.45
C LEU A 14 22.38 -12.68 -37.51
N GLY A 15 21.13 -12.99 -37.88
CA GLY A 15 20.79 -14.08 -38.79
C GLY A 15 19.92 -13.63 -39.95
N LYS A 16 19.03 -14.52 -40.40
CA LYS A 16 18.06 -14.22 -41.48
C LYS A 16 16.97 -13.22 -41.04
N TYR A 17 16.69 -13.16 -39.74
CA TYR A 17 15.73 -12.24 -39.17
C TYR A 17 16.44 -10.93 -38.79
N LYS A 18 15.80 -9.82 -39.14
CA LYS A 18 16.19 -8.48 -38.73
C LYS A 18 14.97 -7.80 -38.13
N ASN A 19 15.21 -6.90 -37.18
CA ASN A 19 14.19 -5.99 -36.68
C ASN A 19 13.88 -4.90 -37.73
N ARG A 20 12.99 -3.98 -37.38
CA ARG A 20 12.51 -2.87 -38.21
C ARG A 20 12.83 -1.50 -37.57
N THR A 21 13.96 -1.42 -36.85
CA THR A 21 14.43 -0.18 -36.23
C THR A 21 14.52 0.96 -37.25
N THR A 22 14.01 2.14 -36.89
CA THR A 22 13.99 3.35 -37.74
C THR A 22 14.69 4.56 -37.12
N GLY A 23 15.08 4.50 -35.83
CA GLY A 23 15.76 5.59 -35.16
C GLY A 23 16.18 5.20 -33.74
N VAL A 24 16.61 6.18 -32.94
CA VAL A 24 17.17 5.95 -31.59
C VAL A 24 16.28 6.45 -30.46
N SER A 25 15.23 7.21 -30.79
CA SER A 25 14.45 7.98 -29.82
C SER A 25 13.82 7.12 -28.74
N SER A 26 13.11 6.05 -29.09
CA SER A 26 12.36 5.26 -28.09
C SER A 26 13.25 4.75 -26.95
N THR A 27 14.37 4.09 -27.28
CA THR A 27 15.32 3.58 -26.27
C THR A 27 16.04 4.70 -25.53
N ALA A 28 16.53 5.73 -26.24
CA ALA A 28 17.29 6.81 -25.61
C ALA A 28 16.42 7.68 -24.68
N ALA A 29 15.15 7.88 -25.04
CA ALA A 29 14.19 8.63 -24.23
C ALA A 29 13.69 7.83 -23.02
N LYS A 30 13.41 6.52 -23.17
CA LYS A 30 13.15 5.59 -22.04
C LYS A 30 14.31 5.61 -21.03
N PHE A 31 15.55 5.59 -21.52
CA PHE A 31 16.72 5.72 -20.66
C PHE A 31 16.76 7.08 -19.95
N ALA A 32 16.51 8.18 -20.68
CA ALA A 32 16.52 9.52 -20.13
C ALA A 32 15.45 9.71 -19.04
N SER A 33 14.22 9.23 -19.26
CA SER A 33 13.13 9.35 -18.29
C SER A 33 13.42 8.59 -16.99
N ALA A 34 13.88 7.33 -17.09
CA ALA A 34 14.24 6.51 -15.94
C ALA A 34 15.39 7.12 -15.13
N PHE A 35 16.44 7.64 -15.80
CA PHE A 35 17.59 8.24 -15.13
C PHE A 35 17.23 9.60 -14.50
N ALA A 36 16.39 10.40 -15.15
CA ALA A 36 15.87 11.65 -14.59
C ALA A 36 15.06 11.39 -13.32
N LEU A 37 14.12 10.42 -13.35
CA LEU A 37 13.34 10.04 -12.17
C LEU A 37 14.23 9.48 -11.05
N GLY A 38 15.12 8.55 -11.37
CA GLY A 38 16.04 7.95 -10.39
C GLY A 38 16.91 9.00 -9.69
N SER A 39 17.35 10.03 -10.41
CA SER A 39 18.13 11.14 -9.83
C SER A 39 17.37 11.96 -8.79
N GLN A 40 16.03 11.99 -8.87
CA GLN A 40 15.17 12.68 -7.91
C GLN A 40 14.93 11.80 -6.68
N LEU A 41 14.51 10.55 -6.91
CA LEU A 41 14.10 9.63 -5.83
C LEU A 41 15.27 9.19 -4.94
N LEU A 42 16.46 9.04 -5.51
CA LEU A 42 17.62 8.51 -4.78
C LEU A 42 18.50 9.59 -4.15
N LYS A 43 18.13 10.87 -4.26
CA LYS A 43 19.01 12.01 -3.91
C LYS A 43 19.43 12.01 -2.45
N GLU A 44 18.52 11.66 -1.54
CA GLU A 44 18.80 11.63 -0.09
C GLU A 44 19.77 10.52 0.30
N TYR A 45 19.79 9.42 -0.47
CA TYR A 45 20.60 8.24 -0.18
C TYR A 45 21.95 8.26 -0.91
N TYR A 46 21.96 8.71 -2.18
CA TYR A 46 23.11 8.60 -3.09
C TYR A 46 23.33 9.87 -3.93
N PRO A 47 23.67 11.03 -3.31
CA PRO A 47 23.70 12.33 -3.99
C PRO A 47 24.72 12.42 -5.15
N GLU A 48 25.90 11.83 -5.01
CA GLU A 48 26.93 11.83 -6.08
C GLU A 48 26.48 10.99 -7.29
N PHE A 49 25.90 9.82 -7.02
CA PHE A 49 25.34 8.97 -8.06
C PHE A 49 24.20 9.68 -8.80
N CYS A 50 23.31 10.35 -8.05
CA CYS A 50 22.20 11.14 -8.61
C CYS A 50 22.69 12.25 -9.53
N THR A 51 23.74 12.97 -9.14
CA THR A 51 24.38 14.00 -9.98
C THR A 51 24.88 13.40 -11.30
N LYS A 52 25.52 12.23 -11.25
CA LYS A 52 26.03 11.52 -12.43
C LYS A 52 24.90 11.07 -13.37
N ILE A 53 23.82 10.48 -12.84
CA ILE A 53 22.72 9.98 -13.67
C ILE A 53 21.83 11.10 -14.22
N ALA A 54 21.71 12.24 -13.52
CA ALA A 54 21.03 13.43 -14.04
C ALA A 54 21.73 14.01 -15.29
N GLY A 55 23.07 14.07 -15.28
CA GLY A 55 23.86 14.44 -16.46
C GLY A 55 23.61 13.48 -17.63
N LYS A 56 23.66 12.18 -17.37
CA LYS A 56 23.38 11.14 -18.38
C LYS A 56 21.96 11.21 -18.95
N ALA A 57 20.97 11.54 -18.13
CA ALA A 57 19.59 11.71 -18.60
C ALA A 57 19.49 12.85 -19.62
N SER A 58 20.14 13.98 -19.35
CA SER A 58 20.17 15.13 -20.26
C SER A 58 20.90 14.81 -21.57
N GLU A 59 22.03 14.11 -21.49
CA GLU A 59 22.79 13.66 -22.66
C GLU A 59 21.99 12.66 -23.51
N ALA A 60 21.33 11.70 -22.88
CA ALA A 60 20.50 10.70 -23.55
C ALA A 60 19.29 11.32 -24.24
N PHE A 61 18.61 12.29 -23.62
CA PHE A 61 17.49 12.99 -24.28
C PHE A 61 17.97 13.86 -25.45
N LYS A 62 19.15 14.47 -25.36
CA LYS A 62 19.76 15.15 -26.51
C LYS A 62 20.06 14.16 -27.64
N TYR A 63 20.58 12.98 -27.32
CA TYR A 63 20.81 11.91 -28.28
C TYR A 63 19.51 11.36 -28.89
N ALA A 64 18.44 11.23 -28.10
CA ALA A 64 17.13 10.80 -28.58
C ALA A 64 16.57 11.68 -29.70
N LYS A 65 16.99 12.95 -29.75
CA LYS A 65 16.60 13.92 -30.79
C LYS A 65 17.46 13.89 -32.06
N THR A 66 18.54 13.11 -32.11
CA THR A 66 19.45 13.12 -33.27
C THR A 66 18.95 12.30 -34.45
N ASP A 67 18.17 11.25 -34.19
CA ASP A 67 17.63 10.34 -35.21
C ASP A 67 16.26 9.83 -34.75
N LEU A 68 15.21 10.51 -35.21
CA LEU A 68 13.84 10.28 -34.75
C LEU A 68 13.32 8.94 -35.24
N GLY A 69 12.88 8.09 -34.31
CA GLY A 69 12.33 6.79 -34.63
C GLY A 69 12.47 5.79 -33.50
N VAL A 70 12.13 4.54 -33.82
CA VAL A 70 12.08 3.45 -32.85
C VAL A 70 13.32 2.58 -32.93
N CYS A 71 13.82 2.18 -31.76
CA CYS A 71 14.86 1.19 -31.61
C CYS A 71 14.27 -0.10 -31.01
N GLN A 72 14.44 -1.21 -31.72
CA GLN A 72 13.85 -2.52 -31.41
C GLN A 72 14.94 -3.53 -31.05
N THR A 73 14.60 -4.57 -30.30
CA THR A 73 15.58 -5.61 -29.96
C THR A 73 16.04 -6.38 -31.21
N ALA A 74 17.30 -6.84 -31.23
CA ALA A 74 17.85 -7.57 -32.36
C ALA A 74 17.42 -9.04 -32.33
N SER A 75 16.87 -9.54 -33.45
CA SER A 75 16.48 -10.94 -33.60
C SER A 75 17.61 -11.82 -34.15
N ASN A 76 17.50 -13.14 -33.97
CA ASN A 76 18.48 -14.10 -34.50
C ASN A 76 17.82 -15.40 -34.99
N ARG A 77 17.48 -16.33 -34.08
CA ARG A 77 16.97 -17.66 -34.43
C ARG A 77 15.47 -17.70 -34.74
N ALA A 78 14.72 -16.75 -34.20
CA ALA A 78 13.28 -16.60 -34.36
C ALA A 78 12.94 -15.18 -34.87
N PRO A 79 11.77 -14.99 -35.50
CA PRO A 79 11.34 -13.67 -35.98
C PRO A 79 10.87 -12.74 -34.85
N TYR A 80 10.91 -13.18 -33.59
CA TYR A 80 10.42 -12.41 -32.44
C TYR A 80 11.44 -11.39 -31.97
N PHE A 81 10.96 -10.19 -31.70
CA PHE A 81 11.66 -9.06 -31.09
C PHE A 81 10.59 -8.16 -30.44
N TYR A 82 11.03 -7.15 -29.68
CA TYR A 82 10.14 -6.10 -29.18
C TYR A 82 9.85 -5.15 -30.33
N GLU A 83 8.61 -5.16 -30.80
CA GLU A 83 8.24 -4.57 -32.09
C GLU A 83 8.05 -3.06 -32.08
N GLU A 84 8.29 -2.37 -30.96
CA GLU A 84 8.15 -0.92 -30.77
C GLU A 84 8.04 -0.12 -32.07
N ASP A 85 6.88 0.48 -32.32
CA ASP A 85 6.57 1.30 -33.49
C ASP A 85 6.23 2.74 -33.10
N ASN A 86 6.36 3.08 -31.81
CA ASN A 86 6.12 4.40 -31.29
C ASN A 86 7.29 4.93 -30.45
N TYR A 87 7.45 6.25 -30.44
CA TYR A 87 8.47 6.93 -29.65
C TYR A 87 7.98 8.28 -29.08
N ALA A 88 6.73 8.67 -29.36
CA ALA A 88 6.20 9.97 -28.97
C ALA A 88 5.99 10.02 -27.44
N ASP A 89 5.29 9.04 -26.89
CA ASP A 89 5.19 8.75 -25.45
C ASP A 89 6.54 8.71 -24.73
N ASP A 90 7.55 8.09 -25.33
CA ASP A 90 8.89 8.01 -24.72
C ASP A 90 9.55 9.39 -24.63
N MET A 91 9.50 10.15 -25.73
CA MET A 91 10.04 11.49 -25.82
C MET A 91 9.29 12.45 -24.88
N GLU A 92 7.98 12.30 -24.79
CA GLU A 92 7.11 13.02 -23.86
C GLU A 92 7.51 12.76 -22.42
N LEU A 93 7.58 11.50 -22.00
CA LEU A 93 7.90 11.12 -20.63
C LEU A 93 9.31 11.58 -20.25
N ALA A 94 10.28 11.47 -21.15
CA ALA A 94 11.63 11.97 -20.94
C ALA A 94 11.65 13.48 -20.71
N ALA A 95 10.95 14.25 -21.56
CA ALA A 95 10.84 15.69 -21.42
C ALA A 95 10.12 16.09 -20.12
N ALA A 96 9.01 15.44 -19.79
CA ALA A 96 8.26 15.68 -18.55
C ALA A 96 9.13 15.42 -17.30
N GLN A 97 9.91 14.33 -17.28
CA GLN A 97 10.79 14.04 -16.15
C GLN A 97 11.98 14.99 -16.04
N LEU A 98 12.55 15.40 -17.17
CA LEU A 98 13.60 16.43 -17.19
C LEU A 98 13.07 17.80 -16.73
N PHE A 99 11.82 18.13 -17.05
CA PHE A 99 11.14 19.30 -16.47
C PHE A 99 11.00 19.17 -14.96
N LEU A 100 10.51 18.03 -14.45
CA LEU A 100 10.37 17.82 -13.00
C LEU A 100 11.69 17.97 -12.25
N HIS A 101 12.79 17.51 -12.86
CA HIS A 101 14.13 17.57 -12.29
C HIS A 101 14.70 19.00 -12.32
N SER A 102 14.64 19.67 -13.48
CA SER A 102 15.36 20.93 -13.72
C SER A 102 14.51 22.19 -13.52
N LYS A 103 13.18 22.04 -13.52
CA LYS A 103 12.17 23.12 -13.60
C LYS A 103 12.33 24.04 -14.82
N ASN A 104 13.06 23.60 -15.85
CA ASN A 104 13.23 24.37 -17.09
C ASN A 104 11.98 24.21 -17.98
N ILE A 105 11.24 25.31 -18.15
CA ILE A 105 9.97 25.33 -18.88
C ILE A 105 10.07 24.83 -20.33
N LYS A 106 11.25 24.91 -20.95
CA LYS A 106 11.46 24.38 -22.31
C LYS A 106 11.15 22.88 -22.40
N PHE A 107 11.50 22.11 -21.36
CA PHE A 107 11.18 20.69 -21.32
C PHE A 107 9.69 20.42 -21.16
N LEU A 108 8.95 21.29 -20.45
CA LEU A 108 7.50 21.17 -20.39
C LEU A 108 6.88 21.42 -21.78
N SER A 109 7.35 22.45 -22.50
CA SER A 109 6.91 22.71 -23.87
C SER A 109 7.25 21.56 -24.83
N GLU A 110 8.44 20.94 -24.70
CA GLU A 110 8.80 19.75 -25.46
C GLU A 110 7.88 18.56 -25.10
N ALA A 111 7.61 18.33 -23.81
CA ALA A 111 6.70 17.28 -23.37
C ALA A 111 5.30 17.47 -23.97
N THR A 112 4.74 18.68 -23.88
CA THR A 112 3.45 19.02 -24.50
C THR A 112 3.45 18.75 -25.99
N TYR A 113 4.50 19.13 -26.72
CA TYR A 113 4.59 18.85 -28.16
C TYR A 113 4.53 17.35 -28.46
N TRP A 114 5.33 16.53 -27.76
CA TRP A 114 5.38 15.10 -28.01
C TRP A 114 4.06 14.41 -27.64
N GLY A 115 3.43 14.77 -26.52
CA GLY A 115 2.15 14.20 -26.13
C GLY A 115 0.98 14.59 -27.03
N GLU A 116 1.06 15.71 -27.73
CA GLU A 116 0.08 16.06 -28.77
C GLU A 116 0.18 15.18 -30.02
N LEU A 117 1.32 14.54 -30.27
CA LEU A 117 1.48 13.58 -31.37
C LEU A 117 0.84 12.23 -31.08
N GLU A 118 0.63 11.90 -29.80
CA GLU A 118 -0.05 10.68 -29.35
C GLU A 118 -1.13 10.99 -28.30
N PRO A 119 -2.30 11.49 -28.73
CA PRO A 119 -3.42 11.76 -27.83
C PRO A 119 -3.92 10.53 -27.06
N VAL A 120 -3.75 9.33 -27.61
CA VAL A 120 -4.22 8.07 -27.01
C VAL A 120 -3.21 6.98 -27.32
N THR A 121 -2.81 6.21 -26.31
CA THR A 121 -1.96 5.04 -26.51
C THR A 121 -2.61 4.08 -27.53
N PRO A 122 -1.99 3.78 -28.68
CA PRO A 122 -2.76 3.31 -29.84
C PRO A 122 -3.50 1.97 -29.64
N TRP A 123 -3.01 1.05 -28.80
CA TRP A 123 -3.71 -0.22 -28.52
C TRP A 123 -5.07 -0.01 -27.87
N MET A 124 -5.22 1.07 -27.09
CA MET A 124 -6.47 1.39 -26.40
C MET A 124 -7.60 1.68 -27.39
N SER A 125 -7.30 2.05 -28.64
CA SER A 125 -8.30 2.27 -29.69
C SER A 125 -8.32 1.16 -30.75
N ALA A 126 -7.17 0.51 -31.04
CA ALA A 126 -7.03 -0.40 -32.18
C ALA A 126 -7.60 -1.82 -31.97
N ASN A 127 -7.87 -2.24 -30.73
CA ASN A 127 -8.31 -3.60 -30.36
C ASN A 127 -7.38 -4.74 -30.87
N ALA A 128 -6.14 -4.39 -31.20
CA ALA A 128 -5.09 -5.30 -31.63
C ALA A 128 -3.76 -4.55 -31.50
N ALA A 129 -2.68 -5.29 -31.22
CA ALA A 129 -1.32 -4.82 -31.40
C ALA A 129 -0.42 -6.02 -31.67
N ARG A 130 0.79 -5.76 -32.16
CA ARG A 130 1.87 -6.75 -32.19
C ARG A 130 2.62 -6.76 -30.86
N HIS A 131 3.49 -7.75 -30.67
CA HIS A 131 4.25 -7.94 -29.44
C HIS A 131 5.12 -6.71 -29.13
N TYR A 132 4.84 -6.03 -28.00
CA TYR A 132 5.49 -4.76 -27.61
C TYR A 132 5.41 -3.64 -28.67
N GLN A 133 4.40 -3.63 -29.54
CA GLN A 133 4.31 -2.65 -30.63
C GLN A 133 4.22 -1.19 -30.14
N TRP A 134 3.60 -0.95 -28.99
CA TRP A 134 3.38 0.39 -28.43
C TRP A 134 3.65 0.39 -26.92
N TYR A 135 4.88 0.02 -26.57
CA TYR A 135 5.34 -0.07 -25.19
C TYR A 135 5.87 1.31 -24.73
N PRO A 136 5.58 1.82 -23.51
CA PRO A 136 5.29 1.11 -22.27
C PRO A 136 3.81 0.85 -21.94
N PHE A 137 2.92 0.77 -22.93
CA PHE A 137 1.48 0.46 -22.82
C PHE A 137 0.63 1.48 -22.04
N VAL A 138 1.23 2.37 -21.25
CA VAL A 138 0.61 3.52 -20.61
C VAL A 138 1.48 4.76 -20.81
N ASN A 139 0.86 5.89 -21.17
CA ASN A 139 1.58 7.14 -21.33
C ASN A 139 1.50 7.96 -20.02
N LEU A 140 2.57 7.86 -19.21
CA LEU A 140 2.67 8.61 -17.95
C LEU A 140 2.97 10.10 -18.17
N GLY A 141 3.44 10.49 -19.36
CA GLY A 141 3.70 11.89 -19.71
C GLY A 141 2.44 12.73 -19.59
N HIS A 142 1.30 12.21 -20.05
CA HIS A 142 0.03 12.93 -20.03
C HIS A 142 -0.36 13.39 -18.63
N TYR A 143 -0.22 12.49 -17.64
CA TYR A 143 -0.48 12.79 -16.24
C TYR A 143 0.49 13.84 -15.68
N LEU A 144 1.79 13.70 -15.96
CA LEU A 144 2.81 14.63 -15.48
C LEU A 144 2.62 16.04 -16.06
N ILE A 145 2.27 16.16 -17.34
CA ILE A 145 1.95 17.45 -17.98
C ILE A 145 0.71 18.05 -17.34
N ALA A 146 -0.36 17.26 -17.16
CA ALA A 146 -1.60 17.74 -16.56
C ALA A 146 -1.43 18.27 -15.13
N LEU A 147 -0.56 17.66 -14.33
CA LEU A 147 -0.24 18.14 -12.97
C LEU A 147 0.55 19.46 -12.93
N ASN A 148 1.29 19.78 -13.99
CA ASN A 148 2.31 20.83 -13.97
C ASN A 148 2.05 21.98 -14.94
N SER A 149 0.85 22.05 -15.53
CA SER A 149 0.50 23.01 -16.56
C SER A 149 -0.73 23.84 -16.18
N ASP A 150 -1.01 24.89 -16.96
CA ASP A 150 -2.22 25.71 -16.80
C ASP A 150 -3.51 24.89 -16.98
N SER A 151 -4.65 25.49 -16.63
CA SER A 151 -5.96 24.82 -16.66
C SER A 151 -6.34 24.26 -18.03
N LEU A 152 -6.00 24.95 -19.13
CA LEU A 152 -6.37 24.55 -20.49
C LEU A 152 -5.53 23.34 -20.91
N THR A 153 -4.22 23.39 -20.68
CA THR A 153 -3.31 22.28 -20.95
C THR A 153 -3.67 21.07 -20.06
N ARG A 154 -3.95 21.30 -18.77
CA ARG A 154 -4.41 20.26 -17.85
C ARG A 154 -5.68 19.58 -18.36
N GLU A 155 -6.68 20.34 -18.78
CA GLU A 155 -7.94 19.80 -19.32
C GLU A 155 -7.70 18.95 -20.57
N LYS A 156 -6.87 19.43 -21.50
CA LYS A 156 -6.53 18.70 -22.73
C LYS A 156 -5.90 17.33 -22.45
N PHE A 157 -4.85 17.31 -21.64
CA PHE A 157 -4.12 16.07 -21.32
C PHE A 157 -4.91 15.13 -20.39
N THR A 158 -5.77 15.67 -19.53
CA THR A 158 -6.77 14.87 -18.80
C THR A 158 -7.78 14.22 -19.76
N GLY A 159 -8.17 14.95 -20.82
CA GLY A 159 -9.04 14.44 -21.89
C GLY A 159 -8.41 13.30 -22.69
N PHE A 160 -7.10 13.36 -22.95
CA PHE A 160 -6.33 12.28 -23.59
C PHE A 160 -6.37 10.98 -22.77
N LEU A 161 -6.12 11.06 -21.46
CA LEU A 161 -6.27 9.91 -20.54
C LEU A 161 -7.69 9.36 -20.59
N LYS A 162 -8.70 10.23 -20.48
CA LYS A 162 -10.12 9.84 -20.52
C LYS A 162 -10.48 9.10 -21.80
N LYS A 163 -10.02 9.60 -22.95
CA LYS A 163 -10.38 9.06 -24.27
C LYS A 163 -9.94 7.59 -24.43
N GLY A 164 -8.75 7.24 -23.96
CA GLY A 164 -8.28 5.85 -23.96
C GLY A 164 -9.15 4.95 -23.07
N ILE A 165 -9.52 5.42 -21.88
CA ILE A 165 -10.39 4.70 -20.94
C ILE A 165 -11.77 4.45 -21.56
N GLU A 166 -12.37 5.47 -22.18
CA GLU A 166 -13.68 5.35 -22.86
C GLU A 166 -13.66 4.32 -24.01
N ASP A 167 -12.55 4.23 -24.75
CA ASP A 167 -12.42 3.26 -25.83
C ASP A 167 -12.33 1.81 -25.30
N ILE A 168 -11.65 1.60 -24.17
CA ILE A 168 -11.64 0.31 -23.45
C ILE A 168 -13.05 -0.01 -22.93
N GLN A 169 -13.69 0.94 -22.24
CA GLN A 169 -15.03 0.78 -21.67
C GLN A 169 -16.05 0.40 -22.74
N ARG A 170 -16.02 1.09 -23.90
CA ARG A 170 -16.92 0.82 -25.03
C ARG A 170 -16.81 -0.61 -25.55
N ARG A 171 -15.62 -1.24 -25.47
CA ARG A 171 -15.42 -2.65 -25.84
C ARG A 171 -15.83 -3.62 -24.73
N GLY A 172 -15.52 -3.28 -23.48
CA GLY A 172 -15.70 -4.17 -22.33
C GLY A 172 -17.12 -4.23 -21.77
N LYS A 173 -17.86 -3.11 -21.77
CA LYS A 173 -19.09 -2.92 -20.97
C LYS A 173 -20.24 -3.91 -21.20
N ASN A 174 -20.22 -4.67 -22.29
CA ASN A 174 -21.29 -5.60 -22.64
C ASN A 174 -20.90 -7.08 -22.43
N ASN A 175 -19.66 -7.37 -22.01
CA ASN A 175 -19.24 -8.74 -21.69
C ASN A 175 -19.21 -8.96 -20.17
N GLY A 176 -19.37 -10.21 -19.74
CA GLY A 176 -19.56 -10.58 -18.34
C GLY A 176 -18.38 -10.27 -17.40
N PHE A 177 -17.21 -9.93 -17.94
CA PHE A 177 -16.00 -9.61 -17.18
C PHE A 177 -15.57 -8.15 -17.33
N TYR A 178 -16.38 -7.32 -18.01
CA TYR A 178 -16.01 -5.95 -18.39
C TYR A 178 -14.67 -5.87 -19.16
N MET A 179 -14.28 -6.95 -19.86
CA MET A 179 -12.95 -7.07 -20.43
C MET A 179 -12.87 -6.37 -21.79
N GLY A 180 -12.38 -5.13 -21.80
CA GLY A 180 -12.19 -4.31 -23.01
C GLY A 180 -10.76 -4.36 -23.61
N ILE A 181 -9.90 -5.21 -23.04
CA ILE A 181 -8.49 -5.34 -23.40
C ILE A 181 -8.33 -6.39 -24.51
N PRO A 182 -7.50 -6.15 -25.54
CA PRO A 182 -7.26 -7.15 -26.57
C PRO A 182 -6.42 -8.31 -26.03
N PHE A 183 -6.84 -9.55 -26.34
CA PHE A 183 -6.10 -10.77 -25.97
C PHE A 183 -4.89 -10.98 -26.89
N ILE A 184 -3.84 -10.20 -26.69
CA ILE A 184 -2.55 -10.36 -27.38
C ILE A 184 -1.48 -10.80 -26.38
N TRP A 185 -0.29 -11.15 -26.84
CA TRP A 185 0.84 -11.43 -25.95
C TRP A 185 1.08 -10.22 -25.03
N CYS A 186 1.14 -10.48 -23.72
CA CYS A 186 1.17 -9.49 -22.62
C CYS A 186 -0.19 -8.81 -22.35
N SER A 187 -1.32 -9.51 -22.57
CA SER A 187 -2.66 -8.94 -22.34
C SER A 187 -2.89 -8.50 -20.90
N ASN A 188 -2.36 -9.19 -19.90
CA ASN A 188 -2.42 -8.74 -18.50
C ASN A 188 -1.58 -7.49 -18.24
N ASN A 189 -0.46 -7.28 -18.96
CA ASN A 189 0.28 -6.02 -18.88
C ASN A 189 -0.58 -4.86 -19.39
N LEU A 190 -1.43 -5.09 -20.40
CA LEU A 190 -2.40 -4.11 -20.87
C LEU A 190 -3.54 -3.88 -19.87
N VAL A 191 -4.00 -4.91 -19.16
CA VAL A 191 -4.97 -4.78 -18.05
C VAL A 191 -4.40 -3.83 -17.00
N VAL A 192 -3.17 -4.06 -16.53
CA VAL A 192 -2.52 -3.22 -15.54
C VAL A 192 -2.24 -1.81 -16.05
N ALA A 193 -1.91 -1.66 -17.35
CA ALA A 193 -1.78 -0.34 -17.98
C ALA A 193 -3.11 0.44 -17.98
N ALA A 194 -4.23 -0.24 -18.23
CA ALA A 194 -5.56 0.36 -18.14
C ALA A 194 -5.91 0.77 -16.69
N LEU A 195 -5.65 -0.10 -15.70
CA LEU A 195 -5.83 0.20 -14.28
C LEU A 195 -5.00 1.42 -13.85
N THR A 196 -3.74 1.48 -14.30
CA THR A 196 -2.87 2.65 -14.08
C THR A 196 -3.46 3.90 -14.72
N GLN A 197 -3.96 3.83 -15.95
CA GLN A 197 -4.55 5.00 -16.60
C GLN A 197 -5.83 5.49 -15.91
N ILE A 198 -6.70 4.58 -15.45
CA ILE A 198 -7.92 4.91 -14.70
C ILE A 198 -7.56 5.59 -13.37
N SER A 199 -6.64 5.00 -12.59
CA SER A 199 -6.20 5.56 -11.32
C SER A 199 -5.56 6.96 -11.45
N LEU A 200 -4.78 7.21 -12.51
CA LEU A 200 -4.22 8.53 -12.80
C LEU A 200 -5.29 9.54 -13.21
N TYR A 201 -6.27 9.13 -14.02
CA TYR A 201 -7.42 9.98 -14.37
C TYR A 201 -8.26 10.34 -13.13
N HIS A 202 -8.54 9.37 -12.27
CA HIS A 202 -9.25 9.58 -11.02
C HIS A 202 -8.47 10.53 -10.09
N GLN A 203 -7.15 10.40 -9.98
CA GLN A 203 -6.31 11.34 -9.21
C GLN A 203 -6.39 12.78 -9.73
N LEU A 204 -6.47 12.97 -11.05
CA LEU A 204 -6.59 14.30 -11.64
C LEU A 204 -7.96 14.92 -11.44
N THR A 205 -9.03 14.12 -11.40
CA THR A 205 -10.40 14.61 -11.58
C THR A 205 -11.35 14.36 -10.40
N GLY A 206 -11.10 13.33 -9.59
CA GLY A 206 -12.07 12.79 -8.64
C GLY A 206 -13.27 12.11 -9.29
N ASP A 207 -13.26 11.91 -10.61
CA ASP A 207 -14.34 11.30 -11.36
C ASP A 207 -14.32 9.77 -11.19
N LYS A 208 -15.47 9.22 -10.83
CA LYS A 208 -15.70 7.81 -10.48
C LYS A 208 -16.45 7.02 -11.55
N GLN A 209 -16.67 7.59 -12.73
CA GLN A 209 -17.46 6.95 -13.79
C GLN A 209 -16.86 5.62 -14.31
N PHE A 210 -15.60 5.33 -13.97
CA PHE A 210 -14.89 4.14 -14.41
C PHE A 210 -14.63 3.11 -13.28
N ASP A 211 -15.10 3.37 -12.05
CA ASP A 211 -14.85 2.50 -10.88
C ASP A 211 -15.28 1.04 -11.11
N GLU A 212 -16.40 0.81 -11.81
CA GLU A 212 -16.87 -0.54 -12.13
C GLU A 212 -15.90 -1.29 -13.05
N MET A 213 -15.39 -0.61 -14.09
CA MET A 213 -14.42 -1.19 -15.00
C MET A 213 -13.07 -1.41 -14.30
N GLU A 214 -12.63 -0.47 -13.46
CA GLU A 214 -11.42 -0.61 -12.66
C GLU A 214 -11.49 -1.83 -11.75
N ALA A 215 -12.59 -1.99 -11.01
CA ALA A 215 -12.82 -3.15 -10.16
C ALA A 215 -12.81 -4.46 -10.97
N ALA A 216 -13.53 -4.52 -12.08
CA ALA A 216 -13.60 -5.72 -12.92
C ALA A 216 -12.24 -6.11 -13.53
N LEU A 217 -11.44 -5.12 -13.96
CA LEU A 217 -10.08 -5.36 -14.48
C LEU A 217 -9.11 -5.79 -13.37
N CYS A 218 -9.26 -5.28 -12.15
CA CYS A 218 -8.49 -5.73 -10.99
C CYS A 218 -8.88 -7.18 -10.63
N ASP A 219 -10.18 -7.45 -10.49
CA ASP A 219 -10.73 -8.76 -10.17
C ASP A 219 -10.32 -9.81 -11.21
N TRP A 220 -10.24 -9.45 -12.48
CA TRP A 220 -9.72 -10.31 -13.54
C TRP A 220 -8.33 -10.86 -13.22
N LEU A 221 -7.42 -10.01 -12.72
CA LEU A 221 -6.06 -10.41 -12.35
C LEU A 221 -6.04 -11.32 -11.12
N PHE A 222 -7.07 -11.26 -10.27
CA PHE A 222 -7.20 -12.07 -9.05
C PHE A 222 -8.14 -13.29 -9.21
N GLY A 223 -8.55 -13.62 -10.44
CA GLY A 223 -9.30 -14.86 -10.72
C GLY A 223 -10.73 -14.69 -11.19
N CYS A 224 -11.26 -13.47 -11.30
CA CYS A 224 -12.56 -13.21 -11.91
C CYS A 224 -12.45 -13.20 -13.45
N ASN A 225 -12.15 -14.36 -14.01
CA ASN A 225 -11.95 -14.59 -15.44
C ASN A 225 -12.49 -16.00 -15.81
N PRO A 226 -12.57 -16.37 -17.11
CA PRO A 226 -13.18 -17.63 -17.53
C PRO A 226 -12.57 -18.90 -16.90
N TRP A 227 -11.32 -18.83 -16.47
CA TRP A 227 -10.57 -19.97 -15.94
C TRP A 227 -10.65 -20.08 -14.41
N GLY A 228 -11.11 -19.04 -13.72
CA GLY A 228 -11.20 -19.03 -12.25
C GLY A 228 -9.84 -18.99 -11.54
N THR A 229 -8.76 -18.70 -12.27
CA THR A 229 -7.38 -18.70 -11.77
C THR A 229 -6.80 -17.29 -11.74
N SER A 230 -6.03 -16.99 -10.71
CA SER A 230 -5.29 -15.74 -10.64
C SER A 230 -4.27 -15.62 -11.77
N MET A 231 -3.95 -14.40 -12.15
CA MET A 231 -2.90 -14.09 -13.11
C MET A 231 -1.56 -13.75 -12.44
N ILE A 232 -1.48 -13.94 -11.12
CA ILE A 232 -0.34 -13.57 -10.29
C ILE A 232 0.17 -14.83 -9.59
N VAL A 233 1.43 -15.20 -9.84
CA VAL A 233 2.06 -16.38 -9.24
C VAL A 233 1.95 -16.30 -7.71
N GLY A 234 1.36 -17.32 -7.08
CA GLY A 234 1.30 -17.45 -5.62
C GLY A 234 0.33 -16.50 -4.89
N TYR A 235 -0.48 -15.71 -5.61
CA TYR A 235 -1.46 -14.81 -5.00
C TYR A 235 -2.87 -14.96 -5.59
N PRO A 236 -3.92 -15.08 -4.76
CA PRO A 236 -3.87 -15.20 -3.30
C PRO A 236 -3.32 -16.57 -2.86
N GLU A 237 -2.66 -16.63 -1.70
CA GLU A 237 -1.95 -17.84 -1.21
C GLU A 237 -2.82 -19.11 -1.14
N ASN A 238 -4.13 -18.97 -0.93
CA ASN A 238 -5.08 -20.10 -0.84
C ASN A 238 -6.00 -20.21 -2.08
N GLY A 239 -5.64 -19.56 -3.19
CA GLY A 239 -6.38 -19.61 -4.45
C GLY A 239 -5.71 -20.48 -5.51
N ASP A 240 -6.38 -20.60 -6.65
CA ASP A 240 -5.79 -21.11 -7.89
C ASP A 240 -4.93 -20.01 -8.52
N THR A 241 -3.67 -20.32 -8.82
CA THR A 241 -2.65 -19.38 -9.30
C THR A 241 -1.64 -20.12 -10.16
N PRO A 242 -0.89 -19.44 -11.05
CA PRO A 242 0.04 -20.11 -11.95
C PRO A 242 1.10 -20.91 -11.18
N ALA A 243 1.09 -22.22 -11.36
CA ALA A 243 1.94 -23.21 -10.71
C ALA A 243 3.07 -23.70 -11.63
N ASP A 244 2.92 -23.61 -12.96
CA ASP A 244 3.93 -23.99 -13.96
C ASP A 244 4.31 -22.82 -14.88
N PRO A 245 4.74 -21.65 -14.35
CA PRO A 245 5.07 -20.48 -15.16
C PRO A 245 6.24 -20.73 -16.11
N HIS A 246 6.21 -20.14 -17.31
CA HIS A 246 7.31 -20.15 -18.29
C HIS A 246 8.54 -19.38 -17.76
N SER A 247 9.26 -19.97 -16.82
CA SER A 247 10.42 -19.39 -16.16
C SER A 247 11.50 -20.44 -16.01
N ALA A 248 12.66 -20.21 -16.62
CA ALA A 248 13.81 -21.10 -16.48
C ALA A 248 14.26 -21.24 -15.01
N LEU A 249 14.01 -20.23 -14.17
CA LEU A 249 14.34 -20.27 -12.75
C LEU A 249 13.40 -21.22 -11.98
N SER A 250 12.10 -21.15 -12.26
CA SER A 250 11.13 -22.08 -11.68
C SER A 250 11.35 -23.49 -12.18
N ALA A 251 11.42 -23.68 -13.50
CA ALA A 251 11.51 -25.01 -14.11
C ALA A 251 12.84 -25.74 -13.82
N ALA A 252 13.97 -25.05 -13.81
CA ALA A 252 15.27 -25.68 -13.61
C ALA A 252 15.73 -25.75 -12.14
N PHE A 253 15.25 -24.83 -11.29
CA PHE A 253 15.74 -24.69 -9.92
C PHE A 253 14.64 -24.70 -8.85
N HIS A 254 13.36 -24.83 -9.22
CA HIS A 254 12.21 -24.83 -8.32
C HIS A 254 12.17 -23.59 -7.41
N LEU A 255 12.64 -22.45 -7.91
CA LEU A 255 12.59 -21.19 -7.18
C LEU A 255 11.17 -20.63 -7.21
N LYS A 256 10.66 -20.26 -6.04
CA LYS A 256 9.43 -19.48 -5.93
C LYS A 256 9.60 -18.13 -6.61
N ILE A 257 8.61 -17.75 -7.41
CA ILE A 257 8.55 -16.46 -8.11
C ILE A 257 7.24 -15.73 -7.81
N ASP A 258 6.79 -15.87 -6.57
CA ASP A 258 5.56 -15.29 -6.03
C ASP A 258 5.50 -13.78 -6.33
N GLY A 259 4.34 -13.31 -6.76
CA GLY A 259 4.08 -11.93 -7.17
C GLY A 259 4.32 -11.66 -8.66
N GLY A 260 4.90 -12.61 -9.41
CA GLY A 260 5.07 -12.48 -10.86
C GLY A 260 3.73 -12.42 -11.60
N LEU A 261 3.48 -11.34 -12.32
CA LEU A 261 2.32 -11.24 -13.23
C LEU A 261 2.63 -11.98 -14.53
N VAL A 262 1.84 -13.01 -14.85
CA VAL A 262 1.96 -13.73 -16.12
C VAL A 262 1.36 -12.94 -17.27
N ASP A 263 1.89 -13.15 -18.48
CA ASP A 263 1.48 -12.47 -19.72
C ASP A 263 -0.04 -12.41 -19.93
N GLY A 264 -0.74 -13.48 -19.60
CA GLY A 264 -2.19 -13.59 -19.70
C GLY A 264 -2.70 -14.12 -21.03
N PRO A 265 -4.03 -14.24 -21.16
CA PRO A 265 -4.62 -14.93 -22.30
C PRO A 265 -4.36 -14.24 -23.62
N VAL A 266 -4.20 -15.07 -24.65
CA VAL A 266 -4.06 -14.62 -26.04
C VAL A 266 -5.22 -15.12 -26.89
N TYR A 267 -5.51 -14.44 -27.99
CA TYR A 267 -6.48 -14.93 -28.97
C TYR A 267 -6.05 -16.31 -29.44
N THR A 268 -6.99 -17.25 -29.54
CA THR A 268 -6.72 -18.64 -29.95
C THR A 268 -6.04 -18.71 -31.31
N SER A 269 -6.33 -17.74 -32.18
CA SER A 269 -5.67 -17.59 -33.48
C SER A 269 -4.19 -17.19 -33.38
N ILE A 270 -3.80 -16.39 -32.38
CA ILE A 270 -2.40 -16.03 -32.12
C ILE A 270 -1.66 -17.27 -31.63
N PHE A 271 -2.18 -17.91 -30.57
CA PHE A 271 -1.61 -19.12 -29.99
C PHE A 271 -1.27 -20.18 -31.06
N LYS A 272 -2.24 -20.51 -31.92
CA LYS A 272 -2.10 -21.51 -33.00
C LYS A 272 -1.02 -21.17 -34.05
N ARG A 273 -0.51 -19.94 -34.12
CA ARG A 273 0.49 -19.48 -35.11
C ARG A 273 1.89 -19.30 -34.52
N LEU A 274 2.05 -19.41 -33.20
CA LEU A 274 3.34 -19.22 -32.54
C LEU A 274 4.30 -20.38 -32.83
N LYS A 275 5.58 -20.06 -32.95
CA LYS A 275 6.65 -20.99 -33.31
C LYS A 275 7.47 -21.37 -32.08
N GLY A 276 7.58 -22.67 -31.83
CA GLY A 276 8.38 -23.20 -30.72
C GLY A 276 7.61 -23.28 -29.41
N LEU A 277 6.31 -22.93 -29.42
CA LEU A 277 5.39 -23.17 -28.32
C LEU A 277 4.92 -24.63 -28.37
N LYS A 278 4.96 -25.31 -27.24
CA LYS A 278 4.43 -26.67 -27.10
C LYS A 278 3.95 -26.88 -25.66
N ILE A 279 2.66 -27.15 -25.49
CA ILE A 279 2.09 -27.60 -24.22
C ILE A 279 2.75 -28.92 -23.79
N VAL A 280 3.26 -28.95 -22.56
CA VAL A 280 4.08 -30.04 -22.01
C VAL A 280 3.25 -31.00 -21.16
N HIS A 281 2.29 -30.46 -20.41
CA HIS A 281 1.42 -31.17 -19.48
C HIS A 281 -0.03 -31.21 -19.98
N ASP A 282 -0.91 -31.90 -19.27
CA ASP A 282 -2.35 -31.89 -19.60
C ASP A 282 -2.95 -30.51 -19.26
N ASP A 283 -3.77 -29.98 -20.17
CA ASP A 283 -4.43 -28.68 -19.98
C ASP A 283 -5.54 -28.79 -18.91
N GLU A 284 -5.25 -28.30 -17.71
CA GLU A 284 -6.18 -28.27 -16.58
C GLU A 284 -7.42 -27.41 -16.84
N TYR A 285 -7.32 -26.48 -17.79
CA TYR A 285 -8.37 -25.56 -18.17
C TYR A 285 -9.11 -25.96 -19.45
N ALA A 286 -8.92 -27.19 -19.94
CA ALA A 286 -9.43 -27.64 -21.24
C ALA A 286 -10.93 -27.37 -21.47
N GLU A 287 -11.76 -27.50 -20.43
CA GLU A 287 -13.22 -27.25 -20.52
C GLU A 287 -13.58 -25.76 -20.65
N PHE A 288 -12.66 -24.86 -20.30
CA PHE A 288 -12.83 -23.41 -20.30
C PHE A 288 -12.13 -22.71 -21.47
N GLN A 289 -11.32 -23.43 -22.25
CA GLN A 289 -10.72 -22.89 -23.47
C GLN A 289 -11.80 -22.55 -24.50
N SER A 290 -11.57 -21.49 -25.28
CA SER A 290 -12.54 -21.01 -26.27
C SER A 290 -11.93 -20.77 -27.64
N ASP A 291 -12.78 -20.61 -28.66
CA ASP A 291 -12.34 -20.14 -29.98
C ASP A 291 -11.85 -18.68 -29.97
N LEU A 292 -12.25 -17.91 -28.95
CA LEU A 292 -11.86 -16.50 -28.81
C LEU A 292 -10.45 -16.37 -28.25
N CYS A 293 -10.22 -16.87 -27.03
CA CYS A 293 -8.95 -16.81 -26.32
C CYS A 293 -8.67 -18.06 -25.51
N VAL A 294 -7.39 -18.24 -25.20
CA VAL A 294 -6.84 -19.35 -24.40
C VAL A 294 -5.87 -18.81 -23.35
N TYR A 295 -5.78 -19.52 -22.23
CA TYR A 295 -4.78 -19.38 -21.19
C TYR A 295 -4.37 -20.78 -20.74
N HIS A 296 -3.07 -21.06 -20.67
CA HIS A 296 -2.55 -22.32 -20.14
C HIS A 296 -1.58 -22.04 -19.00
N ASP A 297 -1.74 -22.72 -17.88
CA ASP A 297 -0.71 -22.78 -16.84
C ASP A 297 0.28 -23.91 -17.17
N ASP A 298 1.15 -23.66 -18.15
CA ASP A 298 2.12 -24.66 -18.63
C ASP A 298 3.46 -24.00 -18.95
N TYR A 299 4.55 -24.62 -18.50
CA TYR A 299 5.89 -24.08 -18.73
C TYR A 299 6.26 -24.01 -20.21
N GLY A 300 5.61 -24.78 -21.07
CA GLY A 300 5.78 -24.72 -22.52
C GLY A 300 5.05 -23.56 -23.20
N ASP A 301 4.11 -22.89 -22.52
CA ASP A 301 3.37 -21.73 -23.01
C ASP A 301 3.99 -20.40 -22.57
N TYR A 302 5.00 -19.98 -23.33
CA TYR A 302 5.61 -18.66 -23.14
C TYR A 302 4.69 -17.48 -23.49
N SER A 303 3.54 -17.73 -24.13
CA SER A 303 2.70 -16.66 -24.68
C SER A 303 1.60 -16.22 -23.73
N THR A 304 1.19 -17.11 -22.83
CA THR A 304 0.20 -16.82 -21.80
C THR A 304 0.75 -16.89 -20.37
N ASN A 305 1.83 -17.66 -20.15
CA ASN A 305 2.28 -18.03 -18.82
C ASN A 305 3.70 -17.55 -18.45
N GLU A 306 4.30 -16.65 -19.24
CA GLU A 306 5.60 -16.07 -18.90
C GLU A 306 5.40 -14.89 -17.91
N PRO A 307 6.00 -14.94 -16.70
CA PRO A 307 5.96 -13.83 -15.77
C PRO A 307 6.84 -12.67 -16.26
N THR A 308 6.26 -11.47 -16.35
CA THR A 308 6.94 -10.31 -16.94
C THR A 308 7.38 -9.29 -15.90
N MET A 309 8.58 -8.72 -16.07
CA MET A 309 9.11 -7.72 -15.14
C MET A 309 8.35 -6.39 -15.23
N ASP A 310 7.99 -5.95 -16.44
CA ASP A 310 7.23 -4.72 -16.68
C ASP A 310 5.78 -4.82 -16.20
N GLY A 311 5.11 -5.94 -16.46
CA GLY A 311 3.77 -6.20 -15.94
C GLY A 311 3.75 -6.23 -14.42
N THR A 312 4.70 -6.96 -13.81
CA THR A 312 4.83 -7.04 -12.34
C THR A 312 5.15 -5.68 -11.70
N ALA A 313 6.03 -4.89 -12.32
CA ALA A 313 6.37 -3.55 -11.82
C ALA A 313 5.17 -2.59 -11.89
N SER A 314 4.42 -2.59 -13.00
CA SER A 314 3.19 -1.80 -13.12
C SER A 314 2.10 -2.28 -12.15
N LEU A 315 2.00 -3.59 -11.90
CA LEU A 315 1.02 -4.14 -10.96
C LEU A 315 1.34 -3.66 -9.54
N THR A 316 2.62 -3.70 -9.16
CA THR A 316 3.08 -3.19 -7.87
C THR A 316 2.71 -1.73 -7.70
N TYR A 317 2.91 -0.89 -8.73
CA TYR A 317 2.51 0.51 -8.69
C TYR A 317 1.00 0.69 -8.44
N TYR A 318 0.17 -0.05 -9.17
CA TYR A 318 -1.28 0.03 -9.04
C TYR A 318 -1.77 -0.46 -7.66
N LEU A 319 -1.23 -1.58 -7.15
CA LEU A 319 -1.60 -2.08 -5.82
C LEU A 319 -1.19 -1.11 -4.71
N SER A 320 -0.04 -0.43 -4.83
CA SER A 320 0.34 0.65 -3.91
C SER A 320 -0.60 1.85 -3.96
N TYR A 321 -1.16 2.17 -5.14
CA TYR A 321 -2.21 3.18 -5.26
C TYR A 321 -3.50 2.76 -4.53
N MET A 322 -3.92 1.51 -4.70
CA MET A 322 -5.09 0.96 -4.01
C MET A 322 -4.91 0.97 -2.50
N GLU A 323 -3.77 0.50 -2.00
CA GLU A 323 -3.43 0.54 -0.58
C GLU A 323 -3.51 1.98 -0.02
N LYS A 324 -2.91 2.94 -0.72
CA LYS A 324 -2.95 4.35 -0.33
C LYS A 324 -4.38 4.90 -0.27
N ASN A 325 -5.27 4.47 -1.15
CA ASN A 325 -6.68 4.91 -1.16
C ASN A 325 -7.56 4.15 -0.16
N GLU A 326 -7.26 2.90 0.14
CA GLU A 326 -7.92 2.12 1.20
C GLU A 326 -7.48 2.56 2.60
N GLN A 327 -6.34 3.23 2.74
CA GLN A 327 -5.99 4.03 3.92
C GLN A 327 -6.92 5.26 4.12
N THR A 328 -8.11 5.27 3.54
CA THR A 328 -9.22 6.11 4.01
C THR A 328 -9.54 5.72 5.44
N ASN A 329 -9.10 6.56 6.37
CA ASN A 329 -9.33 6.41 7.79
C ASN A 329 -10.84 6.14 8.06
N PRO A 330 -11.23 4.94 8.52
CA PRO A 330 -12.63 4.61 8.81
C PRO A 330 -13.20 5.42 9.98
N PHE A 331 -12.35 6.19 10.66
CA PHE A 331 -12.66 7.13 11.73
C PHE A 331 -12.23 8.56 11.32
N PRO A 332 -12.93 9.23 10.39
CA PRO A 332 -12.57 10.57 9.94
C PRO A 332 -12.29 11.52 11.11
N GLY A 333 -11.18 12.24 11.05
CA GLY A 333 -10.71 13.13 12.12
C GLY A 333 -9.80 12.47 13.16
N TYR A 334 -9.72 11.15 13.23
CA TYR A 334 -8.78 10.44 14.09
C TYR A 334 -7.40 10.29 13.41
N MET A 335 -6.35 10.02 14.18
CA MET A 335 -5.03 9.64 13.64
C MET A 335 -4.79 8.17 13.88
N LEU A 336 -4.31 7.45 12.86
CA LEU A 336 -3.91 6.05 12.97
C LEU A 336 -2.40 5.88 12.95
N SER A 337 -1.93 4.76 13.50
CA SER A 337 -0.60 4.22 13.34
C SER A 337 -0.71 2.71 13.18
N TYR A 338 -0.12 2.12 12.14
CA TYR A 338 -0.20 0.68 11.85
C TYR A 338 -1.64 0.12 11.91
N GLY A 339 -2.65 0.89 11.46
CA GLY A 339 -4.06 0.52 11.49
C GLY A 339 -4.80 0.67 12.84
N GLY A 340 -4.13 1.11 13.91
CA GLY A 340 -4.73 1.40 15.21
C GLY A 340 -4.95 2.90 15.44
N ILE A 341 -6.05 3.27 16.11
CA ILE A 341 -6.31 4.67 16.49
C ILE A 341 -5.31 5.10 17.57
N ILE A 342 -4.51 6.13 17.30
CA ILE A 342 -3.55 6.68 18.28
C ILE A 342 -3.95 8.07 18.78
N ARG A 343 -4.89 8.76 18.13
CA ARG A 343 -5.39 10.08 18.55
C ARG A 343 -6.80 10.30 18.01
N GLY A 344 -7.66 10.93 18.81
CA GLY A 344 -8.96 11.46 18.42
C GLY A 344 -8.88 12.75 17.60
N ASP A 345 -10.03 13.39 17.45
CA ASP A 345 -10.18 14.67 16.75
C ASP A 345 -9.32 15.78 17.37
N THR A 346 -8.43 16.36 16.57
CA THR A 346 -7.52 17.43 16.98
C THR A 346 -8.18 18.82 17.02
N ILE A 347 -9.41 18.96 16.53
CA ILE A 347 -10.15 20.24 16.54
C ILE A 347 -10.73 20.52 17.93
N SER A 348 -11.20 19.47 18.62
CA SER A 348 -11.90 19.59 19.89
C SER A 348 -10.94 19.45 21.09
N LYS A 349 -11.08 20.31 22.11
CA LYS A 349 -10.33 20.23 23.39
C LYS A 349 -10.79 19.05 24.25
N GLU A 350 -10.54 17.85 23.78
CA GLU A 350 -10.95 16.60 24.41
C GLU A 350 -9.75 15.69 24.67
N ILE A 351 -9.75 15.03 25.82
CA ILE A 351 -8.73 14.05 26.21
C ILE A 351 -9.45 12.75 26.56
N HIS A 352 -8.98 11.65 25.98
CA HIS A 352 -9.42 10.32 26.31
C HIS A 352 -8.47 9.72 27.35
N LEU A 353 -8.90 9.69 28.61
CA LEU A 353 -8.08 9.16 29.69
C LEU A 353 -8.16 7.63 29.71
N VAL A 354 -6.99 6.99 29.66
CA VAL A 354 -6.82 5.55 29.55
C VAL A 354 -5.96 5.01 30.68
N PHE A 355 -6.36 3.89 31.26
CA PHE A 355 -5.60 3.15 32.25
C PHE A 355 -5.40 1.70 31.81
N THR A 356 -4.16 1.23 31.74
CA THR A 356 -3.86 -0.19 31.52
C THR A 356 -3.52 -0.89 32.83
N GLY A 357 -3.68 -2.22 32.87
CA GLY A 357 -3.34 -3.00 34.05
C GLY A 357 -3.25 -4.50 33.83
N ASP A 358 -2.19 -5.09 34.38
CA ASP A 358 -1.96 -6.54 34.44
C ASP A 358 -1.85 -7.05 35.89
N GLU A 359 -0.66 -7.02 36.50
CA GLU A 359 -0.42 -7.57 37.84
C GLU A 359 -0.80 -6.61 38.98
N TYR A 360 -0.53 -5.32 38.86
CA TYR A 360 -0.71 -4.33 39.94
C TYR A 360 -2.03 -3.58 39.85
N SER A 361 -2.55 -3.12 41.00
CA SER A 361 -3.80 -2.34 41.08
C SER A 361 -3.85 -1.42 42.31
N ASP A 362 -2.68 -1.07 42.86
CA ASP A 362 -2.51 -0.27 44.07
C ASP A 362 -3.06 1.16 43.93
N GLY A 363 -3.02 1.74 42.72
CA GLY A 363 -3.62 3.04 42.41
C GLY A 363 -5.15 3.03 42.26
N GLY A 364 -5.77 1.87 42.05
CA GLY A 364 -7.16 1.78 41.58
C GLY A 364 -8.20 2.46 42.48
N LYS A 365 -8.06 2.36 43.81
CA LYS A 365 -8.97 3.06 44.76
C LYS A 365 -8.80 4.58 44.70
N TYR A 366 -7.57 5.06 44.60
CA TYR A 366 -7.27 6.49 44.54
C TYR A 366 -7.74 7.08 43.21
N ILE A 367 -7.37 6.44 42.08
CA ILE A 367 -7.79 6.84 40.73
C ILE A 367 -9.31 6.96 40.66
N ARG A 368 -10.05 5.91 41.04
CA ARG A 368 -11.51 5.93 41.05
C ARG A 368 -12.08 7.09 41.88
N LYS A 369 -11.53 7.34 43.07
CA LYS A 369 -11.96 8.46 43.94
C LYS A 369 -11.80 9.80 43.23
N ILE A 370 -10.67 10.02 42.56
CA ILE A 370 -10.38 11.26 41.83
C ILE A 370 -11.29 11.39 40.60
N LEU A 371 -11.45 10.34 39.80
CA LEU A 371 -12.36 10.39 38.64
C LEU A 371 -13.79 10.75 39.06
N LYS A 372 -14.26 10.17 40.17
CA LYS A 372 -15.57 10.49 40.74
C LYS A 372 -15.67 11.92 41.26
N LYS A 373 -14.61 12.46 41.87
CA LYS A 373 -14.53 13.87 42.32
C LYS A 373 -14.79 14.85 41.16
N TYR A 374 -14.27 14.55 39.97
CA TYR A 374 -14.41 15.40 38.79
C TYR A 374 -15.54 14.98 37.84
N ASN A 375 -16.29 13.92 38.15
CA ASN A 375 -17.30 13.33 37.27
C ASN A 375 -16.74 12.97 35.88
N ILE A 376 -15.54 12.41 35.84
CA ILE A 376 -14.85 12.01 34.59
C ILE A 376 -15.03 10.52 34.36
N SER A 377 -15.44 10.17 33.13
CA SER A 377 -15.40 8.79 32.64
C SER A 377 -14.03 8.50 32.01
N ALA A 378 -13.48 7.32 32.26
CA ALA A 378 -12.19 6.88 31.74
C ALA A 378 -12.32 5.46 31.15
N HIS A 379 -11.30 5.05 30.41
CA HIS A 379 -11.21 3.72 29.81
C HIS A 379 -10.16 2.90 30.53
N PHE A 380 -10.54 1.70 30.96
CA PHE A 380 -9.64 0.76 31.60
C PHE A 380 -9.48 -0.45 30.71
N PHE A 381 -8.26 -0.77 30.30
CA PHE A 381 -7.93 -1.94 29.52
C PHE A 381 -7.13 -2.90 30.39
N PHE A 382 -7.73 -4.04 30.68
CA PHE A 382 -7.17 -4.99 31.64
C PHE A 382 -6.87 -6.32 30.99
N THR A 383 -5.78 -6.93 31.43
CA THR A 383 -5.45 -8.27 30.98
C THR A 383 -6.43 -9.29 31.55
N GLY A 384 -6.48 -10.47 30.95
CA GLY A 384 -7.23 -11.58 31.55
C GLY A 384 -6.68 -12.00 32.92
N ASN A 385 -5.38 -11.84 33.18
CA ASN A 385 -4.81 -12.01 34.52
C ASN A 385 -5.40 -11.02 35.53
N PHE A 386 -5.57 -9.76 35.14
CA PHE A 386 -6.18 -8.74 35.98
C PHE A 386 -7.66 -9.07 36.27
N TYR A 387 -8.45 -9.42 35.24
CA TYR A 387 -9.86 -9.80 35.41
C TYR A 387 -10.03 -11.07 36.27
N ARG A 388 -9.17 -12.08 36.11
CA ARG A 388 -9.20 -13.32 36.92
C ARG A 388 -8.85 -13.11 38.38
N ASN A 389 -8.14 -12.03 38.72
CA ASN A 389 -7.64 -11.86 40.08
C ASN A 389 -8.78 -11.51 41.07
N ARG A 390 -9.08 -12.45 41.97
CA ARG A 390 -10.13 -12.31 43.00
C ARG A 390 -10.01 -11.06 43.87
N PHE A 391 -8.78 -10.58 44.12
CA PHE A 391 -8.55 -9.38 44.95
C PHE A 391 -8.92 -8.09 44.22
N LYS A 392 -8.99 -8.12 42.89
CA LYS A 392 -9.34 -6.99 42.01
C LYS A 392 -10.82 -6.96 41.65
N LYS A 393 -11.55 -8.07 41.86
CA LYS A 393 -12.98 -8.21 41.52
C LYS A 393 -13.81 -7.01 41.98
N LYS A 394 -13.71 -6.65 43.26
CA LYS A 394 -14.47 -5.52 43.83
C LYS A 394 -14.09 -4.18 43.22
N LEU A 395 -12.84 -3.98 42.78
CA LEU A 395 -12.43 -2.77 42.08
C LEU A 395 -13.10 -2.70 40.70
N ILE A 396 -13.06 -3.80 39.93
CA ILE A 396 -13.64 -3.89 38.58
C ILE A 396 -15.16 -3.65 38.62
N GLU A 397 -15.89 -4.32 39.52
CA GLU A 397 -17.34 -4.11 39.71
C GLU A 397 -17.68 -2.64 40.01
N ASN A 398 -16.83 -2.00 40.82
CA ASN A 398 -16.97 -0.61 41.20
C ASN A 398 -16.67 0.36 40.04
N LEU A 399 -15.65 0.08 39.23
CA LEU A 399 -15.35 0.87 38.03
C LEU A 399 -16.49 0.77 37.01
N LYS A 400 -17.03 -0.44 36.81
CA LYS A 400 -18.22 -0.65 35.96
C LYS A 400 -19.43 0.12 36.48
N LYS A 401 -19.71 0.02 37.78
CA LYS A 401 -20.85 0.72 38.42
C LYS A 401 -20.74 2.24 38.29
N ASP A 402 -19.53 2.76 38.30
CA ASP A 402 -19.26 4.20 38.15
C ASP A 402 -19.30 4.66 36.68
N GLY A 403 -19.61 3.77 35.73
CA GLY A 403 -19.81 4.12 34.32
C GLY A 403 -18.53 4.16 33.47
N HIS A 404 -17.41 3.63 33.98
CA HIS A 404 -16.18 3.57 33.21
C HIS A 404 -16.19 2.46 32.16
N TYR A 405 -15.49 2.70 31.06
CA TYR A 405 -15.30 1.69 30.02
C TYR A 405 -14.30 0.62 30.48
N LEU A 406 -14.63 -0.65 30.26
CA LEU A 406 -13.79 -1.80 30.63
C LEU A 406 -13.51 -2.64 29.38
N GLY A 407 -12.28 -2.60 28.89
CA GLY A 407 -11.81 -3.23 27.65
C GLY A 407 -10.76 -4.32 27.85
N ALA A 408 -10.37 -4.92 26.73
CA ALA A 408 -9.40 -6.01 26.65
C ALA A 408 -7.96 -5.50 26.43
N HIS A 409 -6.98 -6.16 27.06
CA HIS A 409 -5.55 -5.85 26.99
C HIS A 409 -4.66 -7.11 26.90
N SER A 410 -5.06 -8.13 26.13
CA SER A 410 -4.49 -9.49 26.12
C SER A 410 -4.92 -10.35 27.32
N ASP A 411 -5.11 -11.66 27.16
CA ASP A 411 -5.37 -12.54 28.32
C ASP A 411 -4.11 -12.76 29.16
N LYS A 412 -3.01 -13.10 28.49
CA LYS A 412 -1.72 -13.45 29.11
C LYS A 412 -0.67 -12.35 29.03
N HIS A 413 -1.04 -11.17 28.56
CA HIS A 413 -0.11 -10.04 28.38
C HIS A 413 1.01 -10.41 27.39
N LEU A 414 0.63 -11.00 26.24
CA LEU A 414 1.59 -11.45 25.23
C LEU A 414 2.22 -10.27 24.48
N LEU A 415 3.48 -10.37 24.10
CA LEU A 415 4.08 -9.45 23.14
C LEU A 415 3.82 -9.99 21.73
N TYR A 416 3.07 -9.25 20.91
CA TYR A 416 2.61 -9.75 19.61
C TYR A 416 3.61 -9.52 18.47
N ALA A 417 4.31 -8.38 18.48
CA ALA A 417 5.26 -7.96 17.46
C ALA A 417 6.64 -7.74 18.08
N SER A 418 7.71 -7.99 17.33
CA SER A 418 9.07 -7.86 17.89
C SER A 418 9.47 -6.40 18.12
N TRP A 419 10.33 -6.15 19.10
CA TRP A 419 10.86 -4.81 19.38
C TRP A 419 11.96 -4.40 18.38
N GLN A 420 12.67 -5.37 17.79
CA GLN A 420 13.80 -5.16 16.89
C GLN A 420 13.32 -4.89 15.46
N ASN A 421 12.37 -5.70 15.00
CA ASN A 421 11.69 -5.54 13.73
C ASN A 421 10.17 -5.60 13.97
N ARG A 422 9.51 -4.45 13.87
CA ARG A 422 8.07 -4.31 14.20
C ARG A 422 7.17 -5.11 13.25
N ASP A 423 7.60 -5.33 12.01
CA ASP A 423 6.82 -6.09 11.03
C ASP A 423 6.89 -7.61 11.27
N SER A 424 7.82 -8.06 12.13
CA SER A 424 7.90 -9.47 12.54
C SER A 424 6.94 -9.79 13.68
N LEU A 425 6.14 -10.84 13.49
CA LEU A 425 5.25 -11.39 14.51
C LEU A 425 5.99 -12.35 15.45
N LEU A 426 5.60 -12.33 16.73
CA LEU A 426 6.04 -13.28 17.76
C LEU A 426 4.97 -14.31 18.12
N VAL A 427 3.78 -14.16 17.54
CA VAL A 427 2.64 -15.05 17.72
C VAL A 427 2.05 -15.43 16.37
N THR A 428 1.47 -16.61 16.29
CA THR A 428 0.60 -17.00 15.19
C THR A 428 -0.78 -16.32 15.32
N LYS A 429 -1.55 -16.32 14.22
CA LYS A 429 -2.92 -15.78 14.20
C LYS A 429 -3.82 -16.53 15.18
N GLU A 430 -3.66 -17.84 15.26
CA GLU A 430 -4.41 -18.73 16.15
C GLU A 430 -4.12 -18.42 17.62
N GLU A 431 -2.85 -18.20 17.98
CA GLU A 431 -2.44 -17.81 19.33
C GLU A 431 -3.00 -16.45 19.73
N PHE A 432 -2.89 -15.46 18.84
CA PHE A 432 -3.48 -14.13 19.04
C PHE A 432 -4.99 -14.19 19.28
N ILE A 433 -5.73 -14.86 18.38
CA ILE A 433 -7.19 -14.99 18.48
C ILE A 433 -7.58 -15.72 19.77
N LYS A 434 -6.86 -16.78 20.14
CA LYS A 434 -7.11 -17.55 21.36
C LYS A 434 -6.89 -16.71 22.61
N ASP A 435 -5.79 -15.97 22.68
CA ASP A 435 -5.47 -15.07 23.79
C ASP A 435 -6.57 -14.02 23.95
N LEU A 436 -6.94 -13.33 22.87
CA LEU A 436 -7.98 -12.29 22.92
C LEU A 436 -9.35 -12.85 23.32
N ARG A 437 -9.75 -14.02 22.77
CA ARG A 437 -11.01 -14.69 23.16
C ARG A 437 -11.05 -15.08 24.63
N ASN A 438 -9.92 -15.54 25.19
CA ASN A 438 -9.83 -15.84 26.62
C ASN A 438 -9.97 -14.57 27.48
N ASN A 439 -9.44 -13.43 27.03
CA ASN A 439 -9.62 -12.18 27.75
C ASN A 439 -11.10 -11.78 27.83
N TYR A 440 -11.83 -11.86 26.71
CA TYR A 440 -13.27 -11.63 26.67
C TYR A 440 -14.08 -12.63 27.52
N LYS A 441 -13.61 -13.87 27.63
CA LYS A 441 -14.22 -14.87 28.52
C LYS A 441 -14.16 -14.44 29.98
N GLU A 442 -13.04 -13.88 30.42
CA GLU A 442 -12.91 -13.35 31.80
C GLU A 442 -13.73 -12.08 32.00
N MET A 443 -13.78 -11.19 31.00
CA MET A 443 -14.64 -10.00 31.00
C MET A 443 -16.14 -10.34 31.13
N ALA A 444 -16.58 -11.44 30.49
CA ALA A 444 -17.96 -11.91 30.58
C ALA A 444 -18.37 -12.26 32.02
N GLY A 445 -17.42 -12.67 32.88
CA GLY A 445 -17.64 -12.90 34.32
C GLY A 445 -18.08 -11.63 35.08
N PHE A 446 -17.81 -10.45 34.51
CA PHE A 446 -18.27 -9.15 35.02
C PHE A 446 -19.47 -8.61 34.23
N GLY A 447 -20.08 -9.43 33.37
CA GLY A 447 -21.18 -9.05 32.48
C GLY A 447 -20.78 -8.03 31.42
N ILE A 448 -19.53 -8.08 30.94
CA ILE A 448 -19.03 -7.23 29.85
C ILE A 448 -18.94 -8.12 28.61
N THR A 449 -19.70 -7.78 27.58
CA THR A 449 -19.69 -8.50 26.31
C THR A 449 -18.84 -7.76 25.29
N LYS A 450 -18.53 -8.44 24.18
CA LYS A 450 -17.86 -7.82 23.02
C LYS A 450 -18.61 -6.62 22.44
N LYS A 451 -19.95 -6.58 22.57
CA LYS A 451 -20.74 -5.44 22.11
C LYS A 451 -20.52 -4.21 22.99
N ASP A 452 -20.32 -4.42 24.29
CA ASP A 452 -20.05 -3.38 25.27
C ASP A 452 -18.58 -2.91 25.19
N ALA A 453 -17.68 -3.81 24.80
CA ALA A 453 -16.25 -3.56 24.76
C ALA A 453 -15.67 -3.85 23.36
N ARG A 454 -15.84 -2.92 22.40
CA ARG A 454 -15.30 -3.06 21.03
C ARG A 454 -13.86 -2.59 20.86
N LEU A 455 -13.35 -1.79 21.78
CA LEU A 455 -11.99 -1.24 21.75
C LEU A 455 -11.04 -2.27 22.35
N PHE A 456 -9.90 -2.46 21.68
CA PHE A 456 -8.81 -3.30 22.13
C PHE A 456 -7.53 -2.49 22.17
N LEU A 457 -6.81 -2.58 23.28
CA LEU A 457 -5.51 -1.93 23.45
C LEU A 457 -4.47 -3.04 23.63
N PRO A 458 -3.49 -3.21 22.73
CA PRO A 458 -2.55 -4.33 22.78
C PRO A 458 -1.62 -4.23 24.00
N SER A 459 -1.26 -5.37 24.59
CA SER A 459 -0.25 -5.47 25.65
C SER A 459 1.06 -4.83 25.23
N TYR A 460 1.77 -4.22 26.20
CA TYR A 460 2.96 -3.40 25.97
C TYR A 460 2.75 -2.20 25.03
N GLU A 461 1.49 -1.87 24.71
CA GLU A 461 1.15 -0.81 23.78
C GLU A 461 1.84 -0.99 22.41
N TRP A 462 2.11 -2.24 22.00
CA TRP A 462 2.94 -2.59 20.85
C TRP A 462 2.25 -3.59 19.91
N TYR A 463 2.26 -3.27 18.61
CA TYR A 463 1.54 -4.00 17.56
C TYR A 463 2.03 -3.58 16.18
N ASN A 464 1.66 -4.31 15.13
CA ASN A 464 1.89 -3.96 13.72
C ASN A 464 0.59 -4.03 12.91
N GLU A 465 0.66 -3.79 11.61
CA GLU A 465 -0.51 -3.77 10.73
C GLU A 465 -1.22 -5.12 10.67
N THR A 466 -0.48 -6.23 10.71
CA THR A 466 -1.05 -7.58 10.74
C THR A 466 -1.91 -7.81 11.98
N ILE A 467 -1.46 -7.36 13.16
CA ILE A 467 -2.26 -7.41 14.39
C ILE A 467 -3.52 -6.55 14.26
N SER A 468 -3.42 -5.33 13.71
CA SER A 468 -4.58 -4.47 13.47
C SER A 468 -5.59 -5.11 12.51
N ALA A 469 -5.11 -5.77 11.45
CA ALA A 469 -5.94 -6.51 10.51
C ALA A 469 -6.69 -7.65 11.22
N TRP A 470 -6.01 -8.45 12.04
CA TRP A 470 -6.65 -9.54 12.80
C TRP A 470 -7.67 -9.02 13.82
N VAL A 471 -7.42 -7.87 14.46
CA VAL A 471 -8.40 -7.20 15.34
C VAL A 471 -9.64 -6.77 14.54
N LYS A 472 -9.45 -6.21 13.34
CA LYS A 472 -10.53 -5.81 12.44
C LYS A 472 -11.35 -6.99 11.94
N GLU A 473 -10.72 -8.11 11.59
CA GLU A 473 -11.41 -9.37 11.24
C GLU A 473 -12.28 -9.89 12.40
N LEU A 474 -11.82 -9.69 13.63
CA LEU A 474 -12.61 -9.97 14.82
C LEU A 474 -13.66 -8.89 15.09
N GLY A 475 -13.90 -7.90 14.23
CA GLY A 475 -14.91 -6.85 14.42
C GLY A 475 -14.64 -5.98 15.66
N LEU A 476 -13.38 -5.81 16.02
CA LEU A 476 -12.89 -4.95 17.10
C LEU A 476 -12.15 -3.75 16.51
N ILE A 477 -11.88 -2.75 17.36
CA ILE A 477 -11.17 -1.53 16.99
C ILE A 477 -9.89 -1.48 17.82
N LEU A 478 -8.73 -1.53 17.15
CA LEU A 478 -7.45 -1.36 17.83
C LEU A 478 -7.25 0.12 18.16
N ILE A 479 -6.92 0.41 19.41
CA ILE A 479 -6.50 1.73 19.86
C ILE A 479 -5.14 1.66 20.55
N ASN A 480 -4.45 2.80 20.63
CA ASN A 480 -3.26 2.97 21.45
C ASN A 480 -3.12 4.42 21.94
N PHE A 481 -2.17 4.67 22.85
CA PHE A 481 -1.90 6.00 23.37
C PHE A 481 -1.34 6.94 22.30
N THR A 482 -1.56 8.25 22.48
CA THR A 482 -0.94 9.27 21.64
C THR A 482 0.52 9.48 22.09
N PRO A 483 1.51 9.32 21.20
CA PRO A 483 2.91 9.48 21.58
C PRO A 483 3.27 10.94 21.89
N GLY A 484 4.33 11.15 22.67
CA GLY A 484 4.95 12.46 22.90
C GLY A 484 4.95 12.94 24.36
N THR A 485 3.95 12.56 25.16
CA THR A 485 3.89 13.02 26.57
C THR A 485 4.72 12.18 27.53
N ARG A 486 5.12 10.96 27.15
CA ARG A 486 5.77 9.96 28.03
C ARG A 486 4.93 9.58 29.27
N SER A 487 3.62 9.83 29.24
CA SER A 487 2.68 9.49 30.32
C SER A 487 2.71 8.01 30.68
N ASN A 488 2.77 7.15 29.68
CA ASN A 488 2.87 5.71 29.82
C ASN A 488 4.17 5.22 30.47
N ALA A 489 5.16 6.07 30.74
CA ALA A 489 6.38 5.68 31.47
C ALA A 489 6.19 5.62 32.99
N ASP A 490 4.97 5.84 33.49
CA ASP A 490 4.65 5.82 34.92
C ASP A 490 4.81 4.44 35.57
N TYR A 491 4.92 3.35 34.79
CA TYR A 491 5.27 2.02 35.29
C TYR A 491 6.75 1.83 35.62
N THR A 492 7.64 2.67 35.08
CA THR A 492 9.09 2.46 35.15
C THR A 492 9.60 2.50 36.58
N THR A 493 10.52 1.60 36.95
CA THR A 493 11.10 1.52 38.31
C THR A 493 12.52 2.10 38.35
N PRO A 494 13.01 2.56 39.52
CA PRO A 494 14.32 3.22 39.62
C PRO A 494 15.52 2.39 39.13
N ASP A 495 15.44 1.06 39.20
CA ASP A 495 16.45 0.12 38.70
C ASP A 495 16.54 0.06 37.17
N MET A 496 15.56 0.61 36.44
CA MET A 496 15.58 0.70 34.98
C MET A 496 16.48 1.85 34.44
N GLU A 497 17.23 2.50 35.33
CA GLU A 497 18.21 3.56 35.04
C GLU A 497 17.69 4.62 34.06
N LYS A 498 18.28 4.74 32.86
CA LYS A 498 17.96 5.74 31.83
C LYS A 498 16.51 5.68 31.33
N LYS A 499 15.81 4.58 31.59
CA LYS A 499 14.39 4.43 31.22
C LYS A 499 13.45 4.95 32.29
N TYR A 500 13.89 5.09 33.54
CA TYR A 500 13.08 5.64 34.63
C TYR A 500 12.70 7.10 34.36
N VAL A 501 11.42 7.43 34.58
CA VAL A 501 10.91 8.81 34.47
C VAL A 501 10.13 9.14 35.73
N SER A 502 10.55 10.16 36.47
CA SER A 502 9.87 10.55 37.72
C SER A 502 8.46 11.10 37.44
N SER A 503 7.56 11.04 38.42
CA SER A 503 6.20 11.54 38.25
C SER A 503 6.16 13.04 37.97
N LYS A 504 7.13 13.78 38.52
CA LYS A 504 7.31 15.21 38.26
C LYS A 504 7.69 15.47 36.80
N GLU A 505 8.61 14.68 36.24
CA GLU A 505 9.00 14.79 34.83
C GLU A 505 7.84 14.41 33.91
N ILE A 506 7.10 13.34 34.21
CA ILE A 506 5.91 12.96 33.45
C ILE A 506 4.88 14.09 33.47
N PHE A 507 4.59 14.67 34.64
CA PHE A 507 3.63 15.76 34.80
C PHE A 507 4.01 16.97 33.94
N HIS A 508 5.27 17.41 34.02
CA HIS A 508 5.76 18.50 33.18
C HIS A 508 5.78 18.15 31.70
N SER A 509 6.13 16.92 31.33
CA SER A 509 6.13 16.46 29.93
C SER A 509 4.74 16.55 29.31
N ILE A 510 3.68 16.20 30.06
CA ILE A 510 2.29 16.37 29.61
C ILE A 510 1.96 17.84 29.37
N LEU A 511 2.25 18.72 30.35
CA LEU A 511 1.92 20.15 30.25
C LEU A 511 2.78 20.91 29.24
N ASN A 512 4.03 20.49 29.04
CA ASN A 512 4.92 21.06 28.04
C ASN A 512 4.46 20.66 26.63
N TYR A 513 4.12 19.38 26.42
CA TYR A 513 3.54 18.95 25.14
C TYR A 513 2.28 19.76 24.80
N GLU A 514 1.40 19.95 25.79
CA GLU A 514 0.18 20.74 25.62
C GLU A 514 0.47 22.19 25.19
N LYS A 515 1.50 22.80 25.77
CA LYS A 515 1.90 24.18 25.49
C LYS A 515 2.60 24.33 24.13
N ASP A 516 3.44 23.37 23.77
CA ASP A 516 4.37 23.47 22.65
C ASP A 516 3.77 22.92 21.33
N SER A 517 2.70 22.12 21.40
CA SER A 517 2.00 21.59 20.22
C SER A 517 0.92 22.54 19.71
N ASP A 518 0.85 22.74 18.39
CA ASP A 518 -0.18 23.57 17.72
C ASP A 518 -1.62 23.09 18.01
N THR A 519 -1.79 21.80 18.31
CA THR A 519 -3.09 21.19 18.65
C THR A 519 -3.22 20.83 20.13
N GLY A 520 -2.23 21.22 20.95
CA GLY A 520 -2.16 20.87 22.37
C GLY A 520 -2.44 19.39 22.64
N LEU A 521 -3.32 19.11 23.61
CA LEU A 521 -3.81 17.77 23.93
C LEU A 521 -5.18 17.47 23.31
N ASN A 522 -5.57 18.14 22.22
CA ASN A 522 -6.84 17.86 21.54
C ASN A 522 -6.83 16.43 20.98
N GLY A 523 -7.89 15.66 21.25
CA GLY A 523 -8.04 14.26 20.85
C GLY A 523 -7.06 13.31 21.55
N PHE A 524 -6.33 13.74 22.58
CA PHE A 524 -5.21 12.95 23.10
C PHE A 524 -5.70 11.69 23.83
N ILE A 525 -5.17 10.52 23.46
CA ILE A 525 -5.35 9.28 24.21
C ILE A 525 -4.24 9.22 25.26
N LEU A 526 -4.55 9.73 26.46
CA LEU A 526 -3.59 9.88 27.55
C LEU A 526 -3.58 8.60 28.41
N LEU A 527 -2.52 7.81 28.28
CA LEU A 527 -2.40 6.51 28.94
C LEU A 527 -1.55 6.59 30.21
N LEU A 528 -2.04 5.97 31.28
CA LEU A 528 -1.37 5.76 32.56
C LEU A 528 -1.59 4.31 33.02
N HIS A 529 -0.92 3.87 34.07
CA HIS A 529 -1.14 2.55 34.65
C HIS A 529 -2.02 2.63 35.90
N ILE A 530 -2.97 1.70 36.05
CA ILE A 530 -3.85 1.64 37.24
C ILE A 530 -3.09 1.27 38.53
N GLY A 531 -1.92 0.66 38.37
CA GLY A 531 -1.02 0.27 39.43
C GLY A 531 0.35 -0.07 38.87
N THR A 532 1.37 -0.07 39.71
CA THR A 532 2.76 -0.25 39.29
C THR A 532 3.54 -1.08 40.31
N HIS A 533 4.72 -1.56 39.92
CA HIS A 533 5.58 -2.37 40.79
C HIS A 533 5.82 -1.67 42.15
N PRO A 534 5.93 -2.42 43.28
CA PRO A 534 6.18 -1.82 44.60
C PRO A 534 7.40 -0.90 44.65
N ASP A 535 8.45 -1.21 43.90
CA ASP A 535 9.69 -0.42 43.84
C ASP A 535 9.51 0.95 43.18
N ARG A 536 8.43 1.16 42.41
CA ARG A 536 8.04 2.49 41.93
C ARG A 536 7.38 3.27 43.05
N THR A 537 8.14 3.78 44.02
CA THR A 537 7.59 4.51 45.18
C THR A 537 7.02 5.89 44.83
N ASP A 538 7.56 6.54 43.79
CA ASP A 538 7.06 7.79 43.21
C ASP A 538 5.85 7.53 42.29
N LYS A 539 4.68 7.28 42.85
CA LYS A 539 3.48 6.86 42.09
C LYS A 539 2.80 8.02 41.38
N PHE A 540 2.74 7.99 40.04
CA PHE A 540 2.13 9.07 39.25
C PHE A 540 0.64 9.27 39.54
N TYR A 541 -0.10 8.22 39.88
CA TYR A 541 -1.53 8.35 40.16
C TYR A 541 -1.83 9.31 41.33
N TYR A 542 -0.90 9.60 42.23
CA TYR A 542 -1.07 10.65 43.26
C TYR A 542 -0.99 12.08 42.70
N LYS A 543 -0.47 12.26 41.48
CA LYS A 543 -0.49 13.51 40.72
C LYS A 543 -1.73 13.69 39.86
N LEU A 544 -2.61 12.69 39.79
CA LEU A 544 -3.80 12.75 38.95
C LEU A 544 -4.76 13.88 39.35
N ASP A 545 -4.94 14.14 40.66
CA ASP A 545 -5.78 15.25 41.14
C ASP A 545 -5.28 16.62 40.65
N GLU A 546 -3.97 16.82 40.76
CA GLU A 546 -3.27 18.02 40.29
C GLU A 546 -3.38 18.17 38.77
N LEU A 547 -3.15 17.08 38.02
CA LEU A 547 -3.17 17.08 36.56
C LEU A 547 -4.56 17.39 36.02
N LEU A 548 -5.60 16.72 36.53
CA LEU A 548 -6.97 16.93 36.07
C LEU A 548 -7.44 18.36 36.39
N THR A 549 -7.07 18.89 37.56
CA THR A 549 -7.38 20.28 37.92
C THR A 549 -6.79 21.27 36.91
N GLU A 550 -5.52 21.08 36.55
CA GLU A 550 -4.84 21.97 35.60
C GLU A 550 -5.40 21.84 34.18
N LEU A 551 -5.66 20.62 33.70
CA LEU A 551 -6.20 20.40 32.36
C LEU A 551 -7.65 20.91 32.22
N LEU A 552 -8.49 20.72 33.24
CA LEU A 552 -9.85 21.30 33.27
C LEU A 552 -9.78 22.83 33.25
N LYS A 553 -8.85 23.44 34.00
CA LYS A 553 -8.63 24.89 33.99
C LYS A 553 -8.19 25.41 32.62
N ARG A 554 -7.44 24.62 31.85
CA ARG A 554 -7.03 24.91 30.46
C ARG A 554 -8.14 24.65 29.42
N GLY A 555 -9.31 24.21 29.86
CA GLY A 555 -10.51 24.04 29.05
C GLY A 555 -10.64 22.67 28.39
N TYR A 556 -9.86 21.67 28.78
CA TYR A 556 -10.03 20.30 28.29
C TYR A 556 -11.24 19.63 28.93
N ARG A 557 -11.94 18.84 28.13
CA ARG A 557 -12.96 17.89 28.59
C ARG A 557 -12.43 16.47 28.48
N PHE A 558 -12.96 15.57 29.31
CA PHE A 558 -12.60 14.16 29.26
C PHE A 558 -13.77 13.35 28.71
N THR A 559 -13.57 12.71 27.55
CA THR A 559 -14.65 12.08 26.77
C THR A 559 -14.34 10.63 26.42
N ALA A 560 -15.39 9.87 26.07
CA ALA A 560 -15.26 8.50 25.59
C ALA A 560 -14.57 8.45 24.22
N ILE A 561 -13.84 7.36 23.93
CA ILE A 561 -13.31 7.07 22.60
C ILE A 561 -14.44 6.42 21.80
N LEU A 562 -14.86 7.10 20.71
CA LEU A 562 -15.93 6.71 19.79
C LEU A 562 -17.35 6.69 20.39
#